data_AF-A0ABD1X545-F1
#
_entry.id   AF-A0ABD1X545-F1
#
_cell.length_a   1.000
_cell.length_b   1.000
_cell.length_c   1.000
_cell.angle_alpha   90.00
_cell.angle_beta   90.00
_cell.angle_gamma   90.00
#
_symmetry.space_group_name_H-M   'P 1'
#
loop_
_entity.id
_entity.type
_entity.pdbx_description
1 polymer ?
#
loop_
_entity_poly.entity_id
_entity_poly.type
_entity_poly.pdbx_seq_one_letter_code
_entity_poly.pdbx_strand_id
1 'polypeptide(L)'
;MSEDEKLLKEAKKLPWEDRLTHKNWKVRNDANIDLATVCDSITDAKDPRIREFGPYFKKTVADSNAPVQEKALDALISYLKAADADAGRYAKEVCDAVVAKCLTGRPKTVEKSQTAFMLWVELEAVEAFLVEPQL
;
A
#
# COMPACT_ATOMS: atom_id res chain seq x y z
N MET A 1 -14.24 -16.54 21.73
CA MET A 1 -13.60 -16.09 20.47
C MET A 1 -14.64 -16.15 19.37
N SER A 2 -14.95 -15.03 18.74
CA SER A 2 -15.92 -14.94 17.65
C SER A 2 -15.43 -15.69 16.40
N GLU A 3 -16.34 -16.00 15.48
CA GLU A 3 -15.96 -16.63 14.20
C GLU A 3 -15.02 -15.72 13.38
N ASP A 4 -15.17 -14.40 13.47
CA ASP A 4 -14.25 -13.46 12.84
C ASP A 4 -12.84 -13.54 13.46
N GLU A 5 -12.74 -13.60 14.80
CA GLU A 5 -11.45 -13.70 15.49
C GLU A 5 -10.72 -15.01 15.14
N LYS A 6 -11.46 -16.13 15.04
CA LYS A 6 -10.90 -17.41 14.56
C LYS A 6 -10.37 -17.28 13.14
N LEU A 7 -11.15 -16.69 12.24
CA LEU A 7 -10.77 -16.50 10.84
C LEU A 7 -9.51 -15.65 10.71
N LEU A 8 -9.44 -14.51 11.41
CA LEU A 8 -8.27 -13.63 11.37
C LEU A 8 -7.02 -14.34 11.90
N LYS A 9 -7.15 -15.09 13.00
CA LYS A 9 -6.03 -15.86 13.56
C LYS A 9 -5.49 -16.92 12.59
N GLU A 10 -6.36 -17.65 11.92
CA GLU A 10 -5.93 -18.66 10.93
C GLU A 10 -5.33 -18.00 9.68
N ALA A 11 -5.91 -16.89 9.22
CA ALA A 11 -5.40 -16.15 8.07
C ALA A 11 -3.98 -15.61 8.28
N LYS A 12 -3.55 -15.31 9.52
CA LYS A 12 -2.17 -14.88 9.81
C LYS A 12 -1.10 -15.92 9.47
N LYS A 13 -1.48 -17.19 9.28
CA LYS A 13 -0.56 -18.26 8.86
C LYS A 13 -0.36 -18.32 7.34
N LEU A 14 -1.19 -17.61 6.58
CA LEU A 14 -1.11 -17.59 5.13
C LEU A 14 0.00 -16.62 4.65
N PRO A 15 0.60 -16.86 3.46
CA PRO A 15 1.46 -15.90 2.80
C PRO A 15 0.80 -14.54 2.57
N TRP A 16 1.61 -13.49 2.39
CA TRP A 16 1.11 -12.12 2.18
C TRP A 16 0.10 -12.00 1.04
N GLU A 17 0.40 -12.60 -0.12
CA GLU A 17 -0.48 -12.54 -1.29
C GLU A 17 -1.88 -13.12 -0.99
N ASP A 18 -1.93 -14.27 -0.31
CA ASP A 18 -3.19 -14.94 0.06
C ASP A 18 -3.99 -14.09 1.06
N ARG A 19 -3.31 -13.41 2.00
CA ARG A 19 -3.96 -12.52 2.97
C ARG A 19 -4.48 -11.24 2.32
N LEU A 20 -3.65 -10.58 1.50
CA LEU A 20 -3.96 -9.31 0.85
C LEU A 20 -4.99 -9.44 -0.26
N THR A 21 -5.21 -10.65 -0.77
CA THR A 21 -6.20 -10.93 -1.83
C THR A 21 -7.36 -11.81 -1.37
N HIS A 22 -7.43 -12.08 -0.06
CA HIS A 22 -8.42 -12.97 0.53
C HIS A 22 -9.87 -12.53 0.24
N LYS A 23 -10.77 -13.50 0.03
CA LYS A 23 -12.19 -13.25 -0.25
C LYS A 23 -12.90 -12.44 0.85
N ASN A 24 -12.49 -12.61 2.11
CA ASN A 24 -13.03 -11.86 3.24
C ASN A 24 -12.27 -10.54 3.42
N TRP A 25 -12.97 -9.42 3.30
CA TRP A 25 -12.40 -8.07 3.42
C TRP A 25 -11.76 -7.81 4.79
N LYS A 26 -12.24 -8.43 5.88
CA LYS A 26 -11.63 -8.29 7.21
C LYS A 26 -10.20 -8.84 7.25
N VAL A 27 -9.96 -9.95 6.53
CA VAL A 27 -8.61 -10.53 6.38
C VAL A 27 -7.71 -9.58 5.59
N ARG A 28 -8.20 -9.01 4.49
CA ARG A 28 -7.43 -8.02 3.71
C ARG A 28 -7.14 -6.75 4.51
N ASN A 29 -8.11 -6.30 5.30
CA ASN A 29 -7.94 -5.16 6.20
C ASN A 29 -6.86 -5.42 7.26
N ASP A 30 -6.94 -6.57 7.95
CA ASP A 30 -5.92 -7.00 8.93
C ASP A 30 -4.54 -7.17 8.28
N ALA A 31 -4.47 -7.72 7.07
CA ALA A 31 -3.23 -7.86 6.32
C ALA A 31 -2.57 -6.51 6.01
N ASN A 32 -3.34 -5.48 5.63
CA ASN A 32 -2.76 -4.15 5.41
C ASN A 32 -2.32 -3.48 6.72
N ILE A 33 -3.01 -3.73 7.85
CA ILE A 33 -2.57 -3.24 9.17
C ILE A 33 -1.24 -3.89 9.57
N ASP A 34 -1.14 -5.22 9.42
CA ASP A 34 0.10 -5.94 9.69
C ASP A 34 1.22 -5.50 8.73
N LEU A 35 0.92 -5.29 7.45
CA LEU A 35 1.89 -4.82 6.46
C LEU A 35 2.45 -3.43 6.83
N ALA A 36 1.58 -2.49 7.21
CA ALA A 36 2.01 -1.18 7.70
C ALA A 36 2.95 -1.31 8.91
N THR A 37 2.58 -2.15 9.87
CA THR A 37 3.38 -2.41 11.09
C THR A 37 4.76 -2.99 10.74
N VAL A 38 4.83 -3.90 9.77
CA VAL A 38 6.11 -4.46 9.32
C VAL A 38 6.94 -3.39 8.62
N CYS A 39 6.36 -2.57 7.74
CA CYS A 39 7.06 -1.47 7.08
C CYS A 39 7.60 -0.45 8.10
N ASP A 40 6.82 -0.07 9.10
CA ASP A 40 7.26 0.85 10.17
C ASP A 40 8.43 0.30 11.00
N SER A 41 8.61 -1.03 11.02
CA SER A 41 9.74 -1.69 11.70
C SER A 41 11.02 -1.78 10.87
N ILE A 42 10.96 -1.46 9.56
CA ILE A 42 12.12 -1.50 8.68
C ILE A 42 12.92 -0.21 8.86
N THR A 43 14.17 -0.34 9.32
CA THR A 43 15.08 0.80 9.54
C THR A 43 16.18 0.92 8.48
N ASP A 44 16.31 -0.09 7.61
CA ASP A 44 17.26 -0.12 6.50
C ASP A 44 16.50 -0.25 5.19
N ALA A 45 16.64 0.74 4.30
CA ALA A 45 15.99 0.75 2.99
C ALA A 45 16.47 -0.38 2.07
N LYS A 46 17.59 -1.05 2.39
CA LYS A 46 18.08 -2.24 1.66
C LYS A 46 17.46 -3.55 2.16
N ASP A 47 16.56 -3.52 3.15
CA ASP A 47 15.86 -4.71 3.62
C ASP A 47 15.13 -5.39 2.45
N PRO A 48 15.35 -6.71 2.23
CA PRO A 48 14.76 -7.43 1.10
C PRO A 48 13.23 -7.40 1.09
N ARG A 49 12.59 -7.19 2.25
CA ARG A 49 11.13 -7.09 2.37
C ARG A 49 10.56 -5.89 1.62
N ILE A 50 11.32 -4.80 1.47
CA ILE A 50 10.88 -3.65 0.66
C ILE A 50 10.61 -4.10 -0.79
N ARG A 51 11.52 -4.88 -1.38
CA ARG A 51 11.30 -5.40 -2.73
C ARG A 51 10.18 -6.42 -2.81
N GLU A 52 10.00 -7.23 -1.76
CA GLU A 52 8.88 -8.18 -1.67
C GLU A 52 7.52 -7.47 -1.64
N PHE A 53 7.40 -6.35 -0.91
CA PHE A 53 6.11 -5.71 -0.66
C PHE A 53 5.65 -4.76 -1.76
N GLY A 54 6.59 -4.09 -2.44
CA GLY A 54 6.29 -3.10 -3.48
C GLY A 54 5.21 -3.52 -4.50
N PRO A 55 5.30 -4.72 -5.10
CA PRO A 55 4.32 -5.20 -6.10
C PRO A 55 2.88 -5.32 -5.58
N TYR A 56 2.66 -5.45 -4.26
CA TYR A 56 1.31 -5.63 -3.72
C TYR A 56 0.47 -4.34 -3.79
N PHE A 57 1.11 -3.17 -3.74
CA PHE A 57 0.41 -1.91 -3.52
C PHE A 57 -0.55 -1.53 -4.65
N LYS A 58 -0.24 -1.84 -5.90
CA LYS A 58 -1.15 -1.58 -7.04
C LYS A 58 -2.54 -2.20 -6.79
N LYS A 59 -2.57 -3.44 -6.30
CA LYS A 59 -3.83 -4.16 -6.07
C LYS A 59 -4.50 -3.74 -4.76
N THR A 60 -3.73 -3.51 -3.69
CA THR A 60 -4.31 -3.21 -2.37
C THR A 60 -4.92 -1.81 -2.30
N VAL A 61 -4.30 -0.79 -2.90
CA VAL A 61 -4.88 0.58 -2.93
C VAL A 61 -6.12 0.68 -3.83
N ALA A 62 -6.28 -0.27 -4.75
CA ALA A 62 -7.44 -0.38 -5.63
C ALA A 62 -8.60 -1.22 -5.03
N ASP A 63 -8.53 -1.59 -3.74
CA ASP A 63 -9.59 -2.39 -3.10
C ASP A 63 -10.94 -1.66 -3.14
N SER A 64 -12.00 -2.39 -3.50
CA SER A 64 -13.37 -1.88 -3.53
C SER A 64 -13.98 -1.60 -2.15
N ASN A 65 -13.41 -2.15 -1.08
CA ASN A 65 -13.89 -1.97 0.29
C ASN A 65 -13.19 -0.79 0.95
N ALA A 66 -13.93 0.28 1.25
CA ALA A 66 -13.36 1.53 1.76
C ALA A 66 -12.47 1.38 3.02
N PRO A 67 -12.85 0.61 4.07
CA PRO A 67 -11.94 0.30 5.18
C PRO A 67 -10.61 -0.32 4.75
N VAL A 68 -10.64 -1.32 3.86
CA VAL A 68 -9.42 -1.98 3.35
C VAL A 68 -8.57 -0.99 2.57
N GLN A 69 -9.18 -0.22 1.67
CA GLN A 69 -8.47 0.79 0.87
C GLN A 69 -7.77 1.83 1.76
N GLU A 70 -8.45 2.32 2.80
CA GLU A 70 -7.84 3.28 3.74
C GLU A 70 -6.64 2.68 4.48
N LYS A 71 -6.67 1.37 4.80
CA LYS A 71 -5.54 0.65 5.40
C LYS A 71 -4.43 0.30 4.42
N ALA A 72 -4.75 0.05 3.15
CA ALA A 72 -3.75 -0.09 2.10
C ALA A 72 -2.97 1.21 1.89
N LEU A 73 -3.63 2.37 1.97
CA LEU A 73 -2.94 3.67 1.94
C LEU A 73 -2.07 3.90 3.18
N ASP A 74 -2.51 3.50 4.38
CA ASP A 74 -1.64 3.52 5.57
C ASP A 74 -0.37 2.68 5.35
N ALA A 75 -0.53 1.45 4.84
CA ALA A 75 0.58 0.56 4.54
C ALA A 75 1.52 1.12 3.45
N LEU A 76 0.98 1.76 2.42
CA LEU A 76 1.77 2.40 1.37
C LEU A 76 2.61 3.55 1.96
N ILE A 77 2.02 4.38 2.81
CA ILE A 77 2.73 5.48 3.47
C ILE A 77 3.87 4.95 4.33
N SER A 78 3.63 3.91 5.14
CA SER A 78 4.68 3.25 5.94
C SER A 78 5.77 2.64 5.07
N TYR A 79 5.39 1.99 3.96
CA TYR A 79 6.34 1.44 2.99
C TYR A 79 7.24 2.52 2.38
N LEU A 80 6.67 3.63 1.93
CA LEU A 80 7.43 4.70 1.28
C LEU A 80 8.38 5.41 2.25
N LYS A 81 8.01 5.52 3.53
CA LYS A 81 8.90 6.05 4.58
C LYS A 81 10.12 5.15 4.85
N ALA A 82 9.98 3.84 4.64
CA ALA A 82 11.05 2.88 4.87
C ALA A 82 11.90 2.61 3.61
N ALA A 83 11.37 2.89 2.42
CA ALA A 83 12.02 2.63 1.14
C ALA A 83 13.00 3.74 0.74
N ASP A 84 13.83 3.46 -0.26
CA ASP A 84 14.62 4.45 -0.99
C ASP A 84 14.10 4.61 -2.44
N ALA A 85 14.84 5.35 -3.26
CA ALA A 85 14.52 5.61 -4.66
C ALA A 85 14.28 4.33 -5.50
N ASP A 86 14.79 3.16 -5.08
CA ASP A 86 14.57 1.89 -5.79
C ASP A 86 13.09 1.52 -5.88
N ALA A 87 12.27 1.99 -4.92
CA ALA A 87 10.82 1.81 -4.94
C ALA A 87 10.13 2.52 -6.11
N GLY A 88 10.78 3.50 -6.74
CA GLY A 88 10.24 4.26 -7.87
C GLY A 88 9.80 3.39 -9.06
N ARG A 89 10.36 2.18 -9.19
CA ARG A 89 9.93 1.18 -10.18
C ARG A 89 8.44 0.80 -10.10
N TYR A 90 7.82 0.96 -8.94
CA TYR A 90 6.39 0.67 -8.72
C TYR A 90 5.52 1.93 -8.76
N ALA A 91 6.14 3.12 -8.75
CA ALA A 91 5.44 4.39 -8.56
C ALA A 91 4.35 4.60 -9.60
N LYS A 92 4.64 4.37 -10.89
CA LYS A 92 3.67 4.60 -11.96
C LYS A 92 2.37 3.82 -11.75
N GLU A 93 2.46 2.50 -11.58
CA GLU A 93 1.27 1.66 -11.48
C GLU A 93 0.51 1.86 -10.17
N VAL A 94 1.20 2.18 -9.08
CA VAL A 94 0.57 2.52 -7.80
C VAL A 94 -0.13 3.87 -7.89
N CYS A 95 0.52 4.90 -8.45
CA CYS A 95 -0.06 6.23 -8.62
C CYS A 95 -1.29 6.20 -9.54
N ASP A 96 -1.22 5.49 -10.67
CA ASP A 96 -2.37 5.30 -11.57
C ASP A 96 -3.56 4.69 -10.81
N ALA A 97 -3.31 3.69 -9.96
CA ALA A 97 -4.35 3.07 -9.13
C ALA A 97 -4.93 4.02 -8.08
N VAL A 98 -4.09 4.80 -7.40
CA VAL A 98 -4.50 5.81 -6.40
C VAL A 98 -5.35 6.91 -7.06
N VAL A 99 -4.92 7.43 -8.22
CA VAL A 99 -5.69 8.43 -8.99
C VAL A 99 -7.06 7.88 -9.36
N ALA A 100 -7.12 6.64 -9.87
CA ALA A 100 -8.35 6.04 -10.34
C ALA A 100 -9.32 5.65 -9.21
N LYS A 101 -8.82 5.32 -8.00
CA LYS A 101 -9.63 4.68 -6.96
C LYS A 101 -9.74 5.44 -5.64
N CYS A 102 -8.84 6.39 -5.37
CA CYS A 102 -8.75 7.01 -4.04
C CYS A 102 -9.06 8.51 -4.04
N LEU A 103 -8.80 9.23 -5.14
CA LEU A 103 -8.93 10.70 -5.19
C LEU A 103 -10.36 11.24 -5.20
N THR A 104 -11.35 10.40 -5.49
CA THR A 104 -12.78 10.72 -5.36
C THR A 104 -13.41 10.11 -4.12
N GLY A 105 -12.58 9.55 -3.23
CA GLY A 105 -13.00 8.90 -1.98
C GLY A 105 -13.38 9.88 -0.87
N ARG A 106 -13.40 9.37 0.36
CA ARG A 106 -13.64 10.18 1.56
C ARG A 106 -12.48 11.17 1.78
N PRO A 107 -12.69 12.31 2.46
CA PRO A 107 -11.64 13.31 2.69
C PRO A 107 -10.33 12.70 3.21
N LYS A 108 -10.42 11.82 4.21
CA LYS A 108 -9.25 11.12 4.78
C LYS A 108 -8.52 10.20 3.78
N THR A 109 -9.24 9.56 2.86
CA THR A 109 -8.66 8.75 1.79
C THR A 109 -7.88 9.65 0.81
N VAL A 110 -8.43 10.82 0.49
CA VAL A 110 -7.77 11.81 -0.38
C VAL A 110 -6.52 12.37 0.29
N GLU A 111 -6.57 12.75 1.57
CA GLU A 111 -5.42 13.24 2.34
C GLU A 111 -4.27 12.23 2.39
N LYS A 112 -4.58 10.95 2.60
CA LYS A 112 -3.56 9.89 2.56
C LYS A 112 -2.98 9.67 1.17
N SER A 113 -3.82 9.79 0.13
CA SER A 113 -3.37 9.70 -1.26
C SER A 113 -2.38 10.83 -1.58
N GLN A 114 -2.68 12.06 -1.15
CA GLN A 114 -1.78 13.20 -1.28
C GLN A 114 -0.47 12.98 -0.50
N THR A 115 -0.56 12.43 0.71
CA THR A 115 0.63 12.09 1.50
C THR A 115 1.51 11.06 0.78
N ALA A 116 0.92 10.01 0.21
CA ALA A 116 1.65 9.02 -0.58
C ALA A 116 2.32 9.67 -1.81
N PHE A 117 1.65 10.59 -2.51
CA PHE A 117 2.27 11.32 -3.63
C PHE A 117 3.45 12.18 -3.19
N MET A 118 3.35 12.89 -2.05
CA MET A 118 4.47 13.67 -1.54
C MET A 118 5.67 12.79 -1.18
N LEU A 119 5.43 11.60 -0.61
CA LEU A 119 6.49 10.64 -0.33
C LEU A 119 7.14 10.09 -1.61
N TRP A 120 6.37 9.84 -2.67
CA TRP A 120 6.95 9.49 -3.97
C TRP A 120 7.87 10.59 -4.51
N VAL A 121 7.53 11.87 -4.28
CA VAL A 121 8.38 13.01 -4.63
C VAL A 121 9.66 13.03 -3.80
N GLU A 122 9.56 12.80 -2.49
CA GLU A 122 10.73 12.74 -1.59
C GLU A 122 11.71 11.62 -1.95
N LEU A 123 11.21 10.50 -2.49
CA LEU A 123 12.04 9.40 -2.99
C LEU A 123 12.65 9.64 -4.38
N GLU A 124 12.48 10.84 -4.96
CA GLU A 124 12.92 11.18 -6.32
C GLU A 124 12.33 10.25 -7.39
N ALA A 125 11.22 9.57 -7.11
CA ALA A 125 10.59 8.61 -8.02
C ALA A 125 9.79 9.27 -9.16
N VAL A 126 9.85 10.60 -9.26
CA VAL A 126 8.94 11.43 -10.06
C VAL A 126 9.11 11.22 -11.56
N GLU A 127 10.34 10.97 -12.02
CA GLU A 127 10.64 10.69 -13.44
C GLU A 127 9.91 9.44 -13.96
N ALA A 128 9.57 8.49 -13.08
CA ALA A 128 8.90 7.26 -13.48
C ALA A 128 7.43 7.47 -13.90
N PHE A 129 6.82 8.60 -13.55
CA PHE A 129 5.39 8.83 -13.79
C PHE A 129 5.01 10.23 -14.27
N LEU A 130 5.88 11.23 -14.17
CA LEU A 130 5.67 12.49 -14.88
C LEU A 130 6.10 12.34 -16.33
N VAL A 131 5.13 12.38 -17.24
CA VAL A 131 5.41 12.58 -18.65
C VAL A 131 5.67 14.07 -18.82
N GLU A 132 6.88 14.46 -19.22
CA GLU A 132 7.13 15.83 -19.66
C GLU A 132 6.12 16.17 -20.76
N PRO A 133 5.39 17.29 -20.65
CA PRO A 133 4.58 17.77 -21.76
C PRO A 133 5.51 17.96 -22.95
N GLN A 134 5.32 17.19 -24.01
CA GLN A 134 5.96 17.44 -25.29
C GLN A 134 5.39 18.77 -25.81
N LEU A 135 6.13 19.85 -25.54
CA LEU A 135 5.93 21.17 -26.14
C LEU A 135 6.39 21.17 -27.60
#